data_AF-A0A971ESK3-F1
#
_entry.id   AF-A0A971ESK3-F1
#
_cell.length_a   1.000
_cell.length_b   1.000
_cell.length_c   1.000
_cell.angle_alpha   90.00
_cell.angle_beta   90.00
_cell.angle_gamma   90.00
#
_symmetry.space_group_name_H-M   'P 1'
#
loop_
_entity.id
_entity.type
_entity.pdbx_description
1 polymer ?
#
loop_
_entity_poly.entity_id
_entity_poly.type
_entity_poly.pdbx_seq_one_letter_code
_entity_poly.pdbx_strand_id
1 'polypeptide(L)'
;MKNIMVPILLLLFLPLSANGRNLADIDMKEGLWEISADIKIPGMPVSIPPMTQRQCITREDLTEVMNQAEQGDQDCRTANLAISDNRVIYDIECGAGASATRGHAEFTYAGDRMQGIMKISGPQGMETTTRFTGRRVGDCR
;
A
#
# COMPACT_ATOMS: atom_id res chain seq x y z
N MET A 1 59.64 -14.83 33.36
CA MET A 1 59.02 -13.50 33.55
C MET A 1 59.08 -12.82 32.18
N LYS A 2 58.01 -12.51 31.44
CA LYS A 2 56.74 -11.91 31.85
C LYS A 2 55.76 -12.09 30.67
N ASN A 3 54.58 -12.64 30.95
CA ASN A 3 53.47 -12.74 30.02
C ASN A 3 52.99 -11.32 29.66
N ILE A 4 52.73 -11.03 28.38
CA ILE A 4 51.93 -9.85 28.00
C ILE A 4 50.75 -10.32 27.15
N MET A 5 49.67 -10.45 27.91
CA MET A 5 48.25 -10.53 27.60
C MET A 5 47.84 -9.64 26.41
N VAL A 6 47.32 -10.26 25.35
CA VAL A 6 46.61 -9.59 24.26
C VAL A 6 45.20 -9.25 24.77
N PRO A 7 44.76 -7.97 24.76
CA PRO A 7 43.36 -7.67 25.06
C PRO A 7 42.54 -7.95 23.80
N ILE A 8 41.83 -9.06 23.80
CA ILE A 8 40.74 -9.35 22.85
C ILE A 8 39.64 -8.34 23.16
N LEU A 9 39.64 -7.22 22.43
CA LEU A 9 38.54 -6.27 22.41
C LEU A 9 37.40 -6.92 21.60
N LEU A 10 36.51 -7.61 22.30
CA LEU A 10 35.30 -8.20 21.74
C LEU A 10 34.33 -7.05 21.38
N LEU A 11 34.48 -6.50 20.18
CA LEU A 11 33.47 -5.63 19.56
C LEU A 11 32.20 -6.46 19.33
N LEU A 12 31.27 -6.40 20.28
CA LEU A 12 29.88 -6.82 20.10
C LEU A 12 29.32 -6.00 18.93
N PHE A 13 29.34 -6.59 17.74
CA PHE A 13 28.49 -6.19 16.62
C PHE A 13 27.04 -6.38 17.06
N LEU A 14 26.47 -5.37 17.71
CA LEU A 14 25.03 -5.21 17.78
C LEU A 14 24.53 -5.22 16.33
N PRO A 15 23.74 -6.22 15.89
CA PRO A 15 23.12 -6.13 14.60
C PRO A 15 22.22 -4.91 14.66
N LEU A 16 22.62 -3.85 13.96
CA LEU A 16 21.78 -2.71 13.69
C LEU A 16 20.58 -3.30 12.97
N SER A 17 19.48 -3.52 13.70
CA SER A 17 18.25 -4.05 13.13
C SER A 17 17.74 -2.94 12.21
N ALA A 18 18.18 -3.00 10.96
CA ALA A 18 17.57 -2.23 9.90
C ALA A 18 16.12 -2.69 9.89
N ASN A 19 15.23 -1.90 10.48
CA ASN A 19 13.81 -1.97 10.22
C ASN A 19 13.62 -1.49 8.76
N GLY A 20 14.14 -2.31 7.83
CA GLY A 20 13.97 -2.13 6.41
C GLY A 20 12.55 -2.55 6.10
N ARG A 21 11.74 -1.59 5.66
CA ARG A 21 10.41 -1.84 5.12
C ARG A 21 10.57 -2.68 3.86
N ASN A 22 10.36 -3.99 3.95
CA ASN A 22 10.43 -4.87 2.81
C ASN A 22 9.02 -5.19 2.33
N LEU A 23 8.75 -4.97 1.04
CA LEU A 23 7.58 -5.54 0.36
C LEU A 23 7.48 -7.06 0.52
N ALA A 24 8.61 -7.73 0.77
CA ALA A 24 8.69 -9.15 1.06
C ALA A 24 7.88 -9.55 2.30
N ASP A 25 7.57 -8.61 3.18
CA ASP A 25 6.80 -8.86 4.41
C ASP A 25 5.29 -8.99 4.14
N ILE A 26 4.81 -8.50 2.98
CA ILE A 26 3.40 -8.58 2.59
C ILE A 26 3.07 -10.01 2.15
N ASP A 27 2.16 -10.68 2.86
CA ASP A 27 1.58 -11.97 2.47
C ASP A 27 0.59 -11.82 1.30
N MET A 28 1.10 -11.49 0.12
CA MET A 28 0.37 -11.42 -1.14
C MET A 28 0.93 -12.44 -2.13
N LYS A 29 0.04 -13.22 -2.77
CA LYS A 29 0.40 -14.14 -3.85
C LYS A 29 0.18 -13.49 -5.22
N GLU A 30 1.26 -13.43 -6.00
CA GLU A 30 1.22 -12.92 -7.37
C GLU A 30 0.27 -13.75 -8.25
N GLY A 31 -0.42 -13.09 -9.18
CA GLY A 31 -1.33 -13.76 -10.13
C GLY A 31 -2.52 -12.90 -10.54
N LEU A 32 -3.56 -13.56 -11.05
CA LEU A 32 -4.81 -12.92 -11.42
C LEU A 32 -5.70 -12.73 -10.18
N TRP A 33 -6.07 -11.50 -9.90
CA TRP A 33 -6.94 -11.12 -8.78
C TRP A 33 -8.28 -10.61 -9.29
N GLU A 34 -9.35 -11.04 -8.64
CA GLU A 34 -10.69 -10.46 -8.76
C GLU A 34 -10.91 -9.50 -7.59
N ILE A 35 -11.15 -8.23 -7.89
CA ILE A 35 -11.24 -7.14 -6.92
C ILE A 35 -12.59 -6.46 -7.08
N SER A 36 -13.31 -6.31 -5.97
CA SER A 36 -14.57 -5.58 -5.88
C SER A 36 -14.40 -4.31 -5.08
N ALA A 37 -15.03 -3.22 -5.54
CA ALA A 37 -15.04 -1.92 -4.90
C ALA A 37 -16.48 -1.49 -4.58
N ASP A 38 -16.75 -1.21 -3.30
CA ASP A 38 -18.00 -0.62 -2.80
C ASP A 38 -17.77 0.85 -2.47
N ILE A 39 -18.42 1.74 -3.21
CA ILE A 39 -18.19 3.19 -3.14
C ILE A 39 -19.34 3.85 -2.36
N LYS A 40 -18.98 4.61 -1.32
CA LYS A 40 -19.91 5.39 -0.51
C LYS A 40 -19.60 6.87 -0.62
N ILE A 41 -20.58 7.62 -1.13
CA ILE A 41 -20.54 9.08 -1.26
C ILE A 41 -21.66 9.63 -0.36
N PRO A 42 -21.34 10.34 0.73
CA PRO A 42 -22.34 10.95 1.60
C PRO A 42 -23.29 11.88 0.83
N GLY A 43 -24.57 11.85 1.18
CA GLY A 43 -25.58 12.73 0.57
C GLY A 43 -26.10 12.27 -0.79
N MET A 44 -25.58 11.20 -1.38
CA MET A 44 -26.21 10.60 -2.57
C MET A 44 -27.36 9.67 -2.19
N PRO A 45 -28.56 9.85 -2.79
CA PRO A 45 -29.75 9.06 -2.47
C PRO A 45 -29.76 7.67 -3.12
N VAL A 46 -28.80 7.37 -4.00
CA VAL A 46 -28.71 6.10 -4.74
C VAL A 46 -27.41 5.40 -4.38
N SER A 47 -27.50 4.11 -4.04
CA SER A 47 -26.32 3.25 -3.85
C SER A 47 -25.74 2.87 -5.20
N ILE A 48 -24.47 3.17 -5.43
CA ILE A 48 -23.74 2.68 -6.61
C ILE A 48 -23.52 1.17 -6.42
N PRO A 49 -23.89 0.31 -7.39
CA PRO A 49 -23.60 -1.12 -7.31
C PRO A 49 -22.09 -1.35 -7.20
N PRO A 50 -21.63 -2.32 -6.38
CA PRO A 50 -20.22 -2.67 -6.32
C PRO A 50 -19.70 -3.07 -7.71
N MET A 51 -18.53 -2.55 -8.06
CA MET A 51 -17.87 -2.86 -9.32
C MET A 51 -16.80 -3.91 -9.08
N THR A 52 -16.78 -4.96 -9.90
CA THR A 52 -15.81 -6.05 -9.82
C THR A 52 -14.98 -6.09 -11.09
N GLN A 53 -13.65 -6.13 -10.94
CA GLN A 53 -12.70 -6.22 -12.03
C GLN A 53 -11.65 -7.28 -11.77
N ARG A 54 -11.09 -7.85 -12.83
CA ARG A 54 -9.96 -8.76 -12.74
C ARG A 54 -8.71 -8.09 -13.26
N GLN A 55 -7.62 -8.20 -12.53
CA GLN A 55 -6.33 -7.64 -12.92
C GLN A 55 -5.20 -8.55 -12.44
N CYS A 56 -4.11 -8.55 -13.21
CA CYS A 56 -2.88 -9.18 -12.79
C CYS A 56 -2.16 -8.30 -11.78
N ILE A 57 -1.70 -8.91 -10.69
CA ILE A 57 -0.98 -8.22 -9.62
C ILE A 57 0.28 -9.02 -9.31
N THR A 58 1.42 -8.35 -9.43
CA THR A 58 2.76 -8.78 -9.06
C THR A 58 3.27 -7.99 -7.86
N ARG A 59 4.39 -8.38 -7.26
CA ARG A 59 5.02 -7.56 -6.21
C ARG A 59 5.63 -6.30 -6.80
N GLU A 60 6.09 -6.37 -8.03
CA GLU A 60 6.53 -5.23 -8.81
C GLU A 60 5.39 -4.23 -8.96
N ASP A 61 4.16 -4.66 -9.25
CA ASP A 61 3.00 -3.73 -9.33
C ASP A 61 2.72 -3.03 -8.00
N LEU A 62 2.88 -3.71 -6.85
CA LEU A 62 2.77 -3.05 -5.55
C LEU A 62 3.90 -2.05 -5.33
N THR A 63 5.12 -2.40 -5.72
CA THR A 63 6.30 -1.52 -5.68
C THR A 63 6.09 -0.33 -6.60
N GLU A 64 5.51 -0.57 -7.75
CA GLU A 64 5.29 0.39 -8.80
C GLU A 64 4.13 1.31 -8.43
N VAL A 65 3.04 0.87 -7.80
CA VAL A 65 2.05 1.80 -7.19
C VAL A 65 2.70 2.69 -6.12
N MET A 66 3.68 2.17 -5.40
CA MET A 66 4.44 2.95 -4.42
C MET A 66 5.46 3.89 -5.08
N ASN A 67 5.89 3.62 -6.31
CA ASN A 67 6.84 4.41 -7.09
C ASN A 67 6.17 5.34 -8.14
N GLN A 68 4.99 4.99 -8.67
CA GLN A 68 4.24 5.62 -9.78
C GLN A 68 3.50 6.87 -9.36
N ALA A 69 4.11 7.62 -8.45
CA ALA A 69 3.97 9.06 -8.44
C ALA A 69 4.45 9.73 -9.76
N GLU A 70 4.88 8.98 -10.79
CA GLU A 70 5.52 9.54 -12.00
C GLU A 70 4.99 9.08 -13.36
N GLN A 71 4.13 8.06 -13.50
CA GLN A 71 3.67 7.58 -14.82
C GLN A 71 2.21 7.14 -14.84
N GLY A 72 1.26 8.08 -14.82
CA GLY A 72 -0.15 7.72 -15.02
C GLY A 72 -1.24 8.76 -14.78
N ASP A 73 -0.94 9.97 -14.32
CA ASP A 73 -1.66 11.24 -14.50
C ASP A 73 -0.74 12.26 -13.81
N GLN A 74 -0.28 13.31 -14.48
CA GLN A 74 0.91 14.10 -14.09
C GLN A 74 0.82 14.86 -12.74
N ASP A 75 -0.20 14.60 -11.91
CA ASP A 75 -0.56 15.42 -10.76
C ASP A 75 -0.67 14.65 -9.42
N CYS A 76 -0.49 13.32 -9.37
CA CYS A 76 -0.68 12.53 -8.13
C CYS A 76 0.64 12.11 -7.46
N ARG A 77 0.85 12.54 -6.21
CA ARG A 77 1.99 12.15 -5.36
C ARG A 77 1.56 11.20 -4.25
N THR A 78 2.29 10.10 -4.08
CA THR A 78 2.15 9.20 -2.94
C THR A 78 3.05 9.65 -1.77
N ALA A 79 2.53 9.62 -0.55
CA ALA A 79 3.25 9.99 0.68
C ALA A 79 2.90 9.06 1.85
N ASN A 80 3.65 9.16 2.94
CA ASN A 80 3.38 8.44 4.20
C ASN A 80 3.21 6.93 4.05
N LEU A 81 3.82 6.34 3.01
CA LEU A 81 3.83 4.90 2.82
C LEU A 81 4.31 4.22 4.09
N ALA A 82 3.61 3.18 4.54
CA ALA A 82 4.00 2.32 5.63
C ALA A 82 3.60 0.88 5.33
N ILE A 83 4.58 -0.02 5.43
CA ILE A 83 4.38 -1.45 5.36
C ILE A 83 4.65 -2.00 6.76
N SER A 84 3.69 -2.73 7.30
CA SER A 84 3.79 -3.42 8.60
C SER A 84 3.14 -4.78 8.47
N ASP A 85 3.93 -5.85 8.56
CA ASP A 85 3.49 -7.22 8.29
C ASP A 85 2.78 -7.30 6.94
N ASN A 86 1.46 -7.51 7.00
CA ASN A 86 0.58 -7.69 5.86
C ASN A 86 -0.21 -6.43 5.46
N ARG A 87 0.05 -5.30 6.13
CA ARG A 87 -0.70 -4.06 5.97
C ARG A 87 0.12 -3.03 5.23
N VAL A 88 -0.48 -2.42 4.21
CA VAL A 88 0.06 -1.32 3.42
C VAL A 88 -0.81 -0.10 3.64
N ILE A 89 -0.21 0.99 4.10
CA ILE A 89 -0.88 2.27 4.33
C ILE A 89 -0.15 3.32 3.52
N TYR A 90 -0.87 4.19 2.83
CA TYR A 90 -0.27 5.31 2.11
C TYR A 90 -1.29 6.42 1.91
N ASP A 91 -0.78 7.63 1.72
CA ASP A 91 -1.57 8.78 1.33
C ASP A 91 -1.33 9.10 -0.15
N ILE A 92 -2.35 9.61 -0.82
CA ILE A 92 -2.27 10.10 -2.19
C ILE A 92 -2.67 11.58 -2.18
N GLU A 93 -1.95 12.43 -2.89
CA GLU A 93 -2.37 13.81 -3.13
C GLU A 93 -2.29 14.10 -4.63
N CYS A 94 -3.44 14.35 -5.24
CA CYS A 94 -3.58 14.66 -6.66
C CYS A 94 -3.91 16.14 -6.87
N GLY A 95 -3.16 16.83 -7.72
CA GLY A 95 -3.33 18.25 -8.02
C GLY A 95 -2.77 19.17 -6.94
N ALA A 96 -3.06 20.48 -7.06
CA ALA A 96 -2.52 21.50 -6.16
C ALA A 96 -3.60 22.49 -5.68
N GLY A 97 -3.36 23.11 -4.52
CA GLY A 97 -4.19 24.17 -3.99
C GLY A 97 -5.63 23.72 -3.67
N ALA A 98 -6.62 24.55 -4.03
CA ALA A 98 -8.03 24.32 -3.71
C ALA A 98 -8.70 23.22 -4.55
N SER A 99 -8.08 22.80 -5.65
CA SER A 99 -8.52 21.68 -6.49
C SER A 99 -7.81 20.37 -6.15
N ALA A 100 -6.95 20.36 -5.12
CA ALA A 100 -6.26 19.15 -4.71
C ALA A 100 -7.25 18.12 -4.15
N THR A 101 -7.02 16.87 -4.51
CA THR A 101 -7.71 15.69 -3.96
C THR A 101 -6.73 14.95 -3.07
N ARG A 102 -7.14 14.63 -1.85
CA ARG A 102 -6.32 13.85 -0.90
C ARG A 102 -6.96 12.51 -0.62
N GLY A 103 -6.16 11.47 -0.61
CA GLY A 103 -6.56 10.11 -0.32
C GLY A 103 -5.78 9.56 0.86
N HIS A 104 -6.44 8.78 1.71
CA HIS A 104 -5.81 7.90 2.69
C HIS A 104 -6.22 6.47 2.39
N ALA A 105 -5.25 5.61 2.15
CA ALA A 105 -5.44 4.23 1.76
C ALA A 105 -4.84 3.28 2.79
N GLU A 106 -5.58 2.22 3.08
CA GLU A 106 -5.14 1.13 3.94
C GLU A 106 -5.59 -0.20 3.33
N PHE A 107 -4.64 -1.10 3.10
CA PHE A 107 -4.86 -2.42 2.55
C PHE A 107 -4.22 -3.48 3.43
N THR A 108 -4.87 -4.63 3.57
CA THR A 108 -4.34 -5.81 4.25
C THR A 108 -4.40 -7.00 3.31
N TYR A 109 -3.29 -7.72 3.19
CA TYR A 109 -3.13 -8.91 2.36
C TYR A 109 -3.04 -10.18 3.22
N ALA A 110 -3.61 -11.28 2.77
CA ALA A 110 -3.56 -12.56 3.47
C ALA A 110 -3.60 -13.70 2.45
N GLY A 111 -2.44 -14.02 1.88
CA GLY A 111 -2.22 -15.03 0.87
C GLY A 111 -3.03 -14.77 -0.40
N ASP A 112 -4.21 -15.38 -0.48
CA ASP A 112 -5.14 -15.29 -1.62
C ASP A 112 -6.27 -14.27 -1.42
N ARG A 113 -6.22 -13.48 -0.35
CA ARG A 113 -7.24 -12.48 0.00
C ARG A 113 -6.64 -11.10 0.21
N MET A 114 -7.44 -10.08 -0.07
CA MET A 114 -7.14 -8.69 0.20
C MET A 114 -8.38 -7.98 0.71
N GLN A 115 -8.21 -7.09 1.66
CA GLN A 115 -9.21 -6.10 2.06
C GLN A 115 -8.59 -4.72 2.06
N GLY A 116 -9.37 -3.71 1.72
CA GLY A 116 -8.89 -2.34 1.74
C GLY A 116 -9.97 -1.34 2.05
N ILE A 117 -9.54 -0.18 2.52
CA ILE A 117 -10.36 1.02 2.62
C ILE A 117 -9.55 2.19 2.08
N MET A 118 -10.21 3.00 1.26
CA MET A 118 -9.65 4.26 0.77
C MET A 118 -10.66 5.36 1.08
N LYS A 119 -10.19 6.42 1.72
CA LYS A 119 -10.97 7.63 1.96
C LYS A 119 -10.38 8.73 1.09
N ILE A 120 -11.23 9.39 0.30
CA ILE A 120 -10.83 10.48 -0.58
C ILE A 120 -11.59 11.74 -0.17
N SER A 121 -10.83 12.79 0.10
CA SER A 121 -11.31 14.17 0.28
C SER A 121 -11.02 14.93 -1.01
N GLY A 122 -12.07 15.20 -1.79
CA GLY A 122 -12.00 16.00 -3.01
C GLY A 122 -12.14 17.51 -2.74
N PRO A 123 -12.10 18.32 -3.80
CA PRO A 123 -12.36 19.76 -3.73
C PRO A 123 -13.73 20.04 -3.10
N GLN A 124 -13.85 21.17 -2.39
CA GLN A 124 -15.10 21.62 -1.77
C GLN A 124 -15.63 20.72 -0.63
N GLY A 125 -14.78 19.86 -0.05
CA GLY A 125 -15.13 19.02 1.11
C GLY A 125 -15.96 17.79 0.75
N MET A 126 -15.96 17.38 -0.52
CA MET A 126 -16.57 16.13 -0.94
C MET A 126 -15.77 14.95 -0.39
N GLU A 127 -16.41 14.11 0.42
CA GLU A 127 -15.80 12.90 0.99
C GLU A 127 -16.29 11.67 0.24
N THR A 128 -15.40 10.74 -0.06
CA THR A 128 -15.74 9.43 -0.63
C THR A 128 -15.05 8.35 0.16
N THR A 129 -15.75 7.29 0.51
CA THR A 129 -15.16 6.09 1.12
C THR A 129 -15.37 4.91 0.20
N THR A 130 -14.28 4.28 -0.22
CA THR A 130 -14.31 3.06 -1.03
C THR A 130 -13.80 1.89 -0.19
N ARG A 131 -14.56 0.79 -0.16
CA ARG A 131 -14.13 -0.47 0.44
C ARG A 131 -13.77 -1.45 -0.65
N PHE A 132 -12.63 -2.11 -0.49
CA PHE A 132 -12.11 -3.09 -1.42
C PHE A 132 -12.14 -4.47 -0.81
N THR A 133 -12.50 -5.46 -1.62
CA THR A 133 -12.28 -6.87 -1.33
C THR A 133 -11.64 -7.53 -2.54
N GLY A 134 -10.57 -8.29 -2.34
CA GLY A 134 -9.88 -8.99 -3.40
C GLY A 134 -9.71 -10.47 -3.11
N ARG A 135 -9.73 -11.29 -4.17
CA ARG A 135 -9.38 -12.70 -4.11
C ARG A 135 -8.53 -13.09 -5.31
N ARG A 136 -7.44 -13.85 -5.08
CA ARG A 136 -6.67 -14.45 -6.17
C ARG A 136 -7.47 -15.58 -6.81
N VAL A 137 -7.66 -15.50 -8.12
CA VAL A 137 -8.48 -16.45 -8.92
C VAL A 137 -7.65 -17.32 -9.85
N GLY A 138 -6.34 -17.11 -9.96
CA GLY A 138 -5.46 -17.97 -10.74
C GLY A 138 -4.13 -17.30 -11.08
N ASP A 139 -3.43 -17.87 -12.04
CA ASP A 139 -2.23 -17.29 -12.61
C ASP A 139 -2.60 -16.26 -13.68
N CYS A 140 -1.68 -15.34 -13.94
CA CYS A 140 -1.76 -14.43 -15.08
C CYS A 140 -1.64 -15.21 -16.40
N ARG A 141 -2.30 -14.71 -17.45
CA ARG A 141 -2.26 -15.29 -18.80
C ARG A 141 -1.45 -14.42 -19.74
#